data_AF-A0A267DJ88-F1
#
_entry.id   AF-A0A267DJ88-F1
#
_cell.length_a   1.000
_cell.length_b   1.000
_cell.length_c   1.000
_cell.angle_alpha   90.00
_cell.angle_beta   90.00
_cell.angle_gamma   90.00
#
_symmetry.space_group_name_H-M   'P 1'
#
loop_
_entity.id
_entity.type
_entity.pdbx_description
1 polymer ?
#
loop_
_entity_poly.entity_id
_entity_poly.type
_entity_poly.pdbx_seq_one_letter_code
_entity_poly.pdbx_strand_id
1 'polypeptide(L)'
;MHPVPAGSIADRAGLSACTKCPPGSFANKKGSKECTKCPAGYFSSTLNSIECTPSPAGYFINGVGSTSYNPCPVGTWSGLGSSACTACIPGSFSSSAGSSSCRRCSPGTFANSNGSSECKPCPPGRYSGHSGASLCELCNAGSWSRSGALSCRLCPKGHFSPAGSRHCIQCSGGTFADREGTSSCTMCPPGSVAEEPGSTRCSLCRVGQYAPSPGSDKCFDCFPGYFTNKTGSSTCTPCPPGTRSSIQRATECIQCNLENNLSYRSGMSICDECPEFAPTLTKYKCYDRVNTECSSKDGISKTCRYSIDLNVWSYGVAYADGPGRDFLFYTFSKTVDIKKFLLMAKSNARSSAENLNFRCLPSGKEKHFPTFRRYNNFECANAQAMEVTPKPYHKVIIIELAFFYKE
;
A
#
# COMPACT_ATOMS: atom_id res chain seq x y z
N MET A 1 -52.17 -92.40 -36.99
CA MET A 1 -51.41 -91.13 -37.13
C MET A 1 -50.74 -90.84 -35.79
N HIS A 2 -49.41 -90.79 -35.72
CA HIS A 2 -48.73 -90.34 -34.50
C HIS A 2 -48.89 -88.82 -34.36
N PRO A 3 -49.33 -88.32 -33.18
CA PRO A 3 -49.48 -86.88 -32.97
C PRO A 3 -48.11 -86.19 -32.94
N VAL A 4 -47.97 -85.08 -33.66
CA VAL A 4 -46.73 -84.27 -33.64
C VAL A 4 -46.56 -83.66 -32.25
N PRO A 5 -45.51 -84.03 -31.50
CA PRO A 5 -45.27 -83.48 -30.17
C PRO A 5 -44.83 -82.02 -30.26
N ALA A 6 -45.01 -81.26 -29.17
CA ALA A 6 -44.44 -79.92 -29.06
C ALA A 6 -42.91 -79.99 -29.22
N GLY A 7 -42.34 -78.95 -29.83
CA GLY A 7 -40.92 -78.88 -30.18
C GLY A 7 -40.57 -79.52 -31.52
N SER A 8 -41.53 -80.16 -32.20
CA SER A 8 -41.34 -80.76 -33.52
C SER A 8 -42.44 -80.34 -34.51
N ILE A 9 -42.17 -80.49 -35.80
CA ILE A 9 -43.07 -80.16 -36.91
C ILE A 9 -43.26 -81.36 -37.85
N ALA A 10 -44.34 -81.33 -38.63
CA ALA A 10 -44.55 -82.27 -39.73
C ALA A 10 -45.16 -81.56 -40.94
N ASP A 11 -44.46 -81.63 -42.09
CA ASP A 11 -44.84 -80.90 -43.31
C ASP A 11 -45.99 -81.57 -44.09
N ARG A 12 -46.33 -82.83 -43.79
CA ARG A 12 -47.51 -83.54 -44.33
C ARG A 12 -48.17 -84.44 -43.29
N ALA A 13 -49.51 -84.54 -43.34
CA ALA A 13 -50.28 -85.46 -42.51
C ALA A 13 -49.92 -86.91 -42.85
N GLY A 14 -49.32 -87.64 -41.90
CA GLY A 14 -49.02 -89.08 -42.04
C GLY A 14 -47.55 -89.49 -42.10
N LEU A 15 -46.58 -88.60 -41.91
CA LEU A 15 -45.17 -89.00 -41.76
C LEU A 15 -44.94 -89.83 -40.49
N SER A 16 -44.09 -90.86 -40.59
CA SER A 16 -43.65 -91.73 -39.50
C SER A 16 -42.64 -91.08 -38.54
N ALA A 17 -42.10 -89.90 -38.88
CA ALA A 17 -41.13 -89.18 -38.06
C ALA A 17 -41.41 -87.66 -38.06
N CYS A 18 -41.39 -87.04 -36.88
CA CYS A 18 -41.52 -85.60 -36.71
C CYS A 18 -40.12 -84.93 -36.78
N THR A 19 -40.02 -83.77 -37.44
CA THR A 19 -38.79 -83.00 -37.52
C THR A 19 -38.66 -82.10 -36.30
N LYS A 20 -37.64 -82.30 -35.47
CA LYS A 20 -37.38 -81.46 -34.29
C LYS A 20 -37.02 -80.05 -34.73
N CYS A 21 -37.53 -79.04 -34.03
CA CYS A 21 -37.14 -77.66 -34.28
C CYS A 21 -35.64 -77.47 -34.02
N PRO A 22 -34.91 -76.84 -34.95
CA PRO A 22 -33.50 -76.54 -34.77
C PRO A 22 -33.29 -75.50 -33.66
N PRO A 23 -32.07 -75.42 -33.08
CA PRO A 23 -31.69 -74.33 -32.20
C PRO A 23 -32.03 -72.97 -32.83
N GLY A 24 -32.43 -72.02 -31.98
CA GLY A 24 -32.92 -70.71 -32.39
C GLY A 24 -34.41 -70.70 -32.79
N SER A 25 -35.09 -71.85 -32.81
CA SER A 25 -36.53 -71.92 -33.09
C SER A 25 -37.27 -72.80 -32.08
N PHE A 26 -38.58 -72.61 -31.97
CA PHE A 26 -39.45 -73.36 -31.07
C PHE A 26 -40.80 -73.70 -31.70
N ALA A 27 -41.48 -74.70 -31.13
CA ALA A 27 -42.87 -75.03 -31.46
C ALA A 27 -43.64 -75.33 -30.16
N ASN A 28 -44.47 -74.39 -29.71
CA ASN A 28 -45.18 -74.47 -28.42
C ASN A 28 -46.48 -75.28 -28.47
N LYS A 29 -46.99 -75.61 -29.66
CA LYS A 29 -48.25 -76.34 -29.85
C LYS A 29 -48.00 -77.73 -30.45
N LYS A 30 -48.79 -78.71 -30.00
CA LYS A 30 -48.89 -80.01 -30.69
C LYS A 30 -49.46 -79.78 -32.09
N GLY A 31 -48.93 -80.47 -33.09
CA GLY A 31 -49.38 -80.31 -34.49
C GLY A 31 -48.86 -79.06 -35.21
N SER A 32 -47.84 -78.37 -34.67
CA SER A 32 -47.18 -77.26 -35.38
C SER A 32 -46.68 -77.71 -36.76
N LYS A 33 -46.97 -76.89 -37.77
CA LYS A 33 -46.51 -77.12 -39.15
C LYS A 33 -45.16 -76.48 -39.44
N GLU A 34 -44.77 -75.48 -38.65
CA GLU A 34 -43.51 -74.76 -38.82
C GLU A 34 -42.91 -74.38 -37.46
N CYS A 35 -41.58 -74.27 -37.42
CA CYS A 35 -40.85 -73.81 -36.25
C CYS A 35 -40.79 -72.28 -36.25
N THR A 36 -41.18 -71.66 -35.14
CA THR A 36 -41.12 -70.20 -35.00
C THR A 36 -39.73 -69.80 -34.49
N LYS A 37 -39.07 -68.85 -35.17
CA LYS A 37 -37.77 -68.32 -34.71
C LYS A 37 -37.94 -67.58 -33.38
N CYS A 38 -36.97 -67.71 -32.49
CA CYS A 38 -36.95 -66.93 -31.25
C CYS A 38 -36.90 -65.43 -31.57
N PRO A 39 -37.73 -64.59 -30.94
CA PRO A 39 -37.69 -63.15 -31.15
C PRO A 39 -36.41 -62.54 -30.54
N ALA A 40 -36.09 -61.30 -30.92
CA ALA A 40 -34.98 -60.56 -30.31
C ALA A 40 -35.15 -60.48 -28.78
N GLY A 41 -34.04 -60.59 -28.06
CA GLY A 41 -34.01 -60.78 -26.60
C GLY A 41 -34.14 -62.22 -26.12
N TYR A 42 -34.46 -63.18 -27.01
CA TYR A 42 -34.66 -64.58 -26.65
C TYR A 42 -33.82 -65.53 -27.53
N PHE A 43 -33.39 -66.66 -26.97
CA PHE A 43 -32.61 -67.68 -27.67
C PHE A 43 -33.14 -69.09 -27.39
N SER A 44 -32.67 -70.05 -28.17
CA SER A 44 -32.82 -71.48 -27.90
C SER A 44 -31.54 -72.19 -28.35
N SER A 45 -30.83 -72.83 -27.42
CA SER A 45 -29.57 -73.54 -27.72
C SER A 45 -29.76 -75.02 -28.02
N THR A 46 -30.96 -75.56 -27.76
CA THR A 46 -31.25 -77.00 -27.85
C THR A 46 -32.19 -77.32 -29.01
N LEU A 47 -32.03 -78.53 -29.56
CA LEU A 47 -33.03 -79.12 -30.45
C LEU A 47 -34.34 -79.38 -29.70
N ASN A 48 -35.46 -79.38 -30.43
CA ASN A 48 -36.79 -79.70 -29.90
C ASN A 48 -37.31 -78.73 -28.82
N SER A 49 -36.99 -77.44 -28.94
CA SER A 49 -37.46 -76.45 -27.96
C SER A 49 -38.95 -76.14 -28.11
N ILE A 50 -39.66 -76.05 -26.99
CA ILE A 50 -41.08 -75.67 -26.94
C ILE A 50 -41.28 -74.18 -26.62
N GLU A 51 -40.22 -73.49 -26.22
CA GLU A 51 -40.21 -72.07 -25.89
C GLU A 51 -38.81 -71.48 -26.11
N CYS A 52 -38.69 -70.15 -26.05
CA CYS A 52 -37.39 -69.49 -26.09
C CYS A 52 -37.04 -68.93 -24.71
N THR A 53 -35.77 -69.04 -24.34
CA THR A 53 -35.26 -68.52 -23.08
C THR A 53 -34.81 -67.07 -23.26
N PRO A 54 -35.19 -66.13 -22.37
CA PRO A 54 -34.70 -64.76 -22.45
C PRO A 54 -33.19 -64.70 -22.18
N SER A 55 -32.48 -63.76 -22.79
CA SER A 55 -31.09 -63.47 -22.39
C SER A 55 -31.03 -63.04 -20.92
N PRO A 56 -30.03 -63.49 -20.15
CA PRO A 56 -29.84 -63.03 -18.78
C PRO A 56 -29.57 -61.51 -18.74
N ALA A 57 -29.84 -60.88 -17.60
CA ALA A 57 -29.56 -59.46 -17.42
C ALA A 57 -28.07 -59.15 -17.66
N GLY A 58 -27.79 -58.02 -18.32
CA GLY A 58 -26.48 -57.64 -18.80
C GLY A 58 -26.08 -58.22 -20.15
N TYR A 59 -26.93 -59.05 -20.76
CA TYR A 59 -26.73 -59.58 -22.10
C TYR A 59 -27.88 -59.18 -23.02
N PHE A 60 -27.63 -59.16 -24.32
CA PHE A 60 -28.60 -58.78 -25.34
C PHE A 60 -28.58 -59.71 -26.56
N ILE A 61 -29.70 -59.72 -27.29
CA ILE A 61 -29.87 -60.44 -28.54
C ILE A 61 -30.57 -59.52 -29.56
N ASN A 62 -29.83 -58.99 -30.53
CA ASN A 62 -30.31 -57.98 -31.48
C ASN A 62 -31.08 -58.54 -32.69
N GLY A 63 -31.17 -59.87 -32.85
CA GLY A 63 -31.79 -60.54 -34.00
C GLY A 63 -32.78 -61.63 -33.60
N VAL A 64 -33.47 -62.17 -34.61
CA VAL A 64 -34.35 -63.33 -34.43
C VAL A 64 -33.61 -64.62 -34.75
N GLY A 65 -34.00 -65.72 -34.11
CA GLY A 65 -33.43 -67.04 -34.39
C GLY A 65 -32.09 -67.32 -33.72
N SER A 66 -31.72 -66.55 -32.69
CA SER A 66 -30.41 -66.68 -32.04
C SER A 66 -30.30 -67.93 -31.16
N THR A 67 -29.11 -68.51 -31.12
CA THR A 67 -28.76 -69.67 -30.28
C THR A 67 -27.90 -69.30 -29.07
N SER A 68 -27.45 -68.05 -29.01
CA SER A 68 -26.58 -67.48 -27.99
C SER A 68 -26.93 -66.00 -27.76
N TYR A 69 -26.27 -65.38 -26.79
CA TYR A 69 -26.43 -63.98 -26.42
C TYR A 69 -25.08 -63.28 -26.31
N ASN A 70 -25.08 -61.94 -26.43
CA ASN A 70 -23.86 -61.13 -26.36
C ASN A 70 -23.85 -60.29 -25.06
N PRO A 71 -22.69 -60.14 -24.38
CA PRO A 71 -22.61 -59.27 -23.21
C PRO A 71 -22.75 -57.81 -23.65
N CYS A 72 -23.41 -57.01 -22.81
CA CYS A 72 -23.41 -55.57 -23.00
C CYS A 72 -21.99 -55.01 -22.83
N PRO A 73 -21.49 -54.17 -23.75
CA PRO A 73 -20.16 -53.57 -23.62
C PRO A 73 -20.08 -52.66 -22.39
N VAL A 74 -18.86 -52.36 -21.95
CA VAL A 74 -18.62 -51.40 -20.87
C VAL A 74 -19.33 -50.08 -21.13
N GLY A 75 -19.79 -49.42 -20.06
CA GLY A 75 -20.61 -48.23 -20.14
C GLY A 75 -22.07 -48.47 -20.54
N THR A 76 -22.47 -49.72 -20.78
CA THR A 76 -23.87 -50.07 -21.07
C THR A 76 -24.39 -51.16 -20.13
N TRP A 77 -25.70 -51.33 -20.10
CA TRP A 77 -26.39 -52.32 -19.31
C TRP A 77 -27.66 -52.84 -20.01
N SER A 78 -28.18 -53.97 -19.57
CA SER A 78 -29.50 -54.46 -20.01
C SER A 78 -30.23 -55.23 -18.92
N GLY A 79 -31.56 -55.22 -18.98
CA GLY A 79 -32.42 -56.11 -18.19
C GLY A 79 -32.54 -57.51 -18.81
N LEU A 80 -33.33 -58.37 -18.18
CA LEU A 80 -33.67 -59.70 -18.69
C LEU A 80 -34.38 -59.59 -20.05
N GLY A 81 -34.01 -60.43 -21.02
CA GLY A 81 -34.68 -60.53 -22.32
C GLY A 81 -34.51 -59.31 -23.23
N SER A 82 -33.43 -58.54 -23.07
CA SER A 82 -33.22 -57.31 -23.82
C SER A 82 -32.72 -57.57 -25.24
N SER A 83 -33.25 -56.83 -26.21
CA SER A 83 -32.77 -56.88 -27.59
C SER A 83 -31.57 -55.96 -27.86
N ALA A 84 -31.28 -55.03 -26.96
CA ALA A 84 -30.17 -54.09 -27.06
C ALA A 84 -29.65 -53.68 -25.68
N CYS A 85 -28.48 -53.05 -25.64
CA CYS A 85 -27.93 -52.46 -24.42
C CYS A 85 -28.30 -50.99 -24.32
N THR A 86 -28.56 -50.53 -23.11
CA THR A 86 -28.82 -49.14 -22.76
C THR A 86 -27.55 -48.51 -22.21
N ALA A 87 -27.18 -47.32 -22.70
CA ALA A 87 -26.03 -46.58 -22.19
C ALA A 87 -26.26 -46.10 -20.75
N CYS A 88 -25.22 -46.10 -19.93
CA CYS A 88 -25.24 -45.42 -18.64
C CYS A 88 -25.47 -43.92 -18.85
N ILE A 89 -26.40 -43.33 -18.11
CA ILE A 89 -26.68 -41.89 -18.15
C ILE A 89 -25.54 -41.10 -17.46
N PRO A 90 -25.39 -39.79 -17.71
CA PRO A 90 -24.37 -38.98 -17.05
C PRO A 90 -24.54 -39.05 -15.53
N GLY A 91 -23.42 -39.12 -14.82
CA GLY A 91 -23.37 -39.42 -13.39
C GLY A 91 -23.44 -40.90 -13.05
N SER A 92 -23.49 -41.80 -14.04
CA SER A 92 -23.42 -43.24 -13.83
C SER A 92 -22.44 -43.90 -14.80
N PHE A 93 -21.96 -45.08 -14.44
CA PHE A 93 -20.99 -45.83 -15.21
C PHE A 93 -21.17 -47.34 -15.08
N SER A 94 -20.56 -48.08 -15.99
CA SER A 94 -20.44 -49.55 -15.92
C SER A 94 -19.03 -49.95 -16.35
N SER A 95 -18.23 -50.45 -15.41
CA SER A 95 -16.82 -50.78 -15.63
C SER A 95 -16.59 -52.15 -16.26
N SER A 96 -17.63 -52.97 -16.39
CA SER A 96 -17.52 -54.36 -16.79
C SER A 96 -18.53 -54.69 -17.87
N ALA A 97 -18.09 -55.46 -18.88
CA ALA A 97 -19.00 -56.03 -19.85
C ALA A 97 -19.98 -56.99 -19.15
N GLY A 98 -21.19 -57.13 -19.68
CA GLY A 98 -22.21 -57.98 -19.07
C GLY A 98 -22.94 -57.35 -17.88
N SER A 99 -22.89 -56.03 -17.69
CA SER A 99 -23.51 -55.39 -16.53
C SER A 99 -25.03 -55.32 -16.64
N SER A 100 -25.73 -55.72 -15.59
CA SER A 100 -27.19 -55.63 -15.48
C SER A 100 -27.70 -54.27 -15.02
N SER A 101 -26.80 -53.36 -14.61
CA SER A 101 -27.15 -51.99 -14.20
C SER A 101 -25.95 -51.04 -14.26
N CYS A 102 -26.21 -49.73 -14.21
CA CYS A 102 -25.15 -48.72 -14.06
C CYS A 102 -25.00 -48.32 -12.60
N ARG A 103 -23.75 -48.16 -12.15
CA ARG A 103 -23.42 -47.64 -10.83
C ARG A 103 -23.32 -46.12 -10.87
N ARG A 104 -23.85 -45.42 -9.87
CA ARG A 104 -23.66 -43.97 -9.74
C ARG A 104 -22.21 -43.62 -9.38
N CYS A 105 -21.73 -42.50 -9.89
CA CYS A 105 -20.46 -41.92 -9.46
C CYS A 105 -20.48 -41.66 -7.96
N SER A 106 -19.37 -41.95 -7.28
CA SER A 106 -19.24 -41.63 -5.86
C SER A 106 -18.95 -40.13 -5.69
N PRO A 107 -19.27 -39.52 -4.54
CA PRO A 107 -18.87 -38.15 -4.23
C PRO A 107 -17.39 -37.90 -4.54
N GLY A 108 -17.07 -36.71 -5.07
CA GLY A 108 -15.75 -36.35 -5.57
C GLY A 108 -15.43 -36.85 -6.98
N THR A 109 -16.32 -37.62 -7.61
CA THR A 109 -16.16 -38.12 -9.00
C THR A 109 -17.37 -37.76 -9.85
N PHE A 110 -17.18 -37.70 -11.18
CA PHE A 110 -18.23 -37.38 -12.14
C PHE A 110 -18.10 -38.18 -13.43
N ALA A 111 -19.20 -38.28 -14.17
CA ALA A 111 -19.24 -38.83 -15.53
C ALA A 111 -20.14 -37.94 -16.40
N ASN A 112 -19.56 -37.22 -17.36
CA ASN A 112 -20.26 -36.19 -18.12
C ASN A 112 -20.85 -36.68 -19.46
N SER A 113 -20.76 -37.98 -19.76
CA SER A 113 -21.17 -38.54 -21.05
C SER A 113 -22.00 -39.80 -20.89
N ASN A 114 -22.93 -40.01 -21.81
CA ASN A 114 -23.63 -41.27 -21.93
C ASN A 114 -22.61 -42.38 -22.24
N GLY A 115 -22.82 -43.57 -21.67
CA GLY A 115 -21.96 -44.71 -21.96
C GLY A 115 -20.63 -44.68 -21.20
N SER A 116 -20.53 -43.91 -20.11
CA SER A 116 -19.27 -43.83 -19.35
C SER A 116 -18.92 -45.19 -18.73
N SER A 117 -17.69 -45.65 -18.94
CA SER A 117 -17.17 -46.88 -18.33
C SER A 117 -16.55 -46.65 -16.95
N GLU A 118 -16.33 -45.39 -16.57
CA GLU A 118 -15.74 -44.99 -15.30
C GLU A 118 -16.23 -43.60 -14.88
N CYS A 119 -16.07 -43.27 -13.59
CA CYS A 119 -16.20 -41.91 -13.11
C CYS A 119 -14.82 -41.30 -12.90
N LYS A 120 -14.64 -40.08 -13.40
CA LYS A 120 -13.38 -39.33 -13.27
C LYS A 120 -13.40 -38.50 -11.99
N PRO A 121 -12.28 -38.33 -11.29
CA PRO A 121 -12.24 -37.43 -10.14
C PRO A 121 -12.53 -36.00 -10.59
N CYS A 122 -13.20 -35.22 -9.74
CA CYS A 122 -13.36 -33.79 -9.99
C CYS A 122 -11.98 -33.14 -10.17
N PRO A 123 -11.79 -32.26 -11.17
CA PRO A 123 -10.53 -31.57 -11.35
C PRO A 123 -10.28 -30.59 -10.18
N PRO A 124 -9.01 -30.21 -9.91
CA PRO A 124 -8.71 -29.20 -8.91
C PRO A 124 -9.48 -27.89 -9.15
N GLY A 125 -9.90 -27.23 -8.06
CA GLY A 125 -10.78 -26.06 -8.12
C GLY A 125 -12.26 -26.38 -8.35
N ARG A 126 -12.61 -27.67 -8.47
CA ARG A 126 -13.99 -28.15 -8.51
C ARG A 126 -14.23 -29.25 -7.48
N TYR A 127 -15.49 -29.53 -7.18
CA TYR A 127 -15.89 -30.54 -6.21
C TYR A 127 -17.23 -31.19 -6.56
N SER A 128 -17.57 -32.30 -5.90
CA SER A 128 -18.91 -32.85 -5.91
C SER A 128 -19.22 -33.52 -4.57
N GLY A 129 -20.23 -32.99 -3.87
CA GLY A 129 -20.59 -33.47 -2.52
C GLY A 129 -21.57 -34.65 -2.49
N HIS A 130 -22.06 -35.09 -3.65
CA HIS A 130 -23.13 -36.10 -3.73
C HIS A 130 -22.82 -37.19 -4.75
N SER A 131 -23.47 -38.34 -4.62
CA SER A 131 -23.37 -39.41 -5.62
C SER A 131 -24.09 -39.02 -6.91
N GLY A 132 -23.68 -39.59 -8.04
CA GLY A 132 -24.38 -39.44 -9.31
C GLY A 132 -24.09 -38.13 -10.04
N ALA A 133 -22.97 -37.46 -9.75
CA ALA A 133 -22.66 -36.18 -10.37
C ALA A 133 -22.28 -36.34 -11.85
N SER A 134 -22.98 -35.63 -12.73
CA SER A 134 -22.63 -35.53 -14.14
C SER A 134 -21.58 -34.43 -14.40
N LEU A 135 -21.45 -33.48 -13.48
CA LEU A 135 -20.55 -32.33 -13.53
C LEU A 135 -20.05 -32.02 -12.12
N CYS A 136 -18.87 -31.41 -12.02
CA CYS A 136 -18.33 -30.91 -10.76
C CYS A 136 -18.58 -29.40 -10.61
N GLU A 137 -19.02 -29.02 -9.42
CA GLU A 137 -19.26 -27.63 -9.03
C GLU A 137 -17.95 -26.87 -8.88
N LEU A 138 -17.95 -25.60 -9.25
CA LEU A 138 -16.78 -24.72 -9.16
C LEU A 138 -16.62 -24.21 -7.73
N CYS A 139 -15.39 -24.20 -7.21
CA CYS A 139 -15.11 -23.50 -5.97
C CYS A 139 -15.23 -21.98 -6.15
N ASN A 140 -16.01 -21.34 -5.29
CA ASN A 140 -16.15 -19.89 -5.28
C ASN A 140 -14.82 -19.21 -4.92
N ALA A 141 -14.67 -17.94 -5.28
CA ALA A 141 -13.51 -17.15 -4.89
C ALA A 141 -13.35 -17.14 -3.36
N GLY A 142 -12.11 -17.17 -2.90
CA GLY A 142 -11.75 -17.37 -1.50
C GLY A 142 -11.75 -18.83 -1.04
N SER A 143 -12.11 -19.76 -1.91
CA SER A 143 -12.01 -21.19 -1.64
C SER A 143 -11.19 -21.93 -2.70
N TRP A 144 -10.77 -23.15 -2.37
CA TRP A 144 -9.95 -23.99 -3.23
C TRP A 144 -10.26 -25.47 -3.03
N SER A 145 -9.88 -26.30 -3.99
CA SER A 145 -9.97 -27.75 -3.84
C SER A 145 -8.86 -28.49 -4.62
N ARG A 146 -8.52 -29.69 -4.16
CA ARG A 146 -7.68 -30.63 -4.91
C ARG A 146 -8.54 -31.55 -5.77
N SER A 147 -7.91 -32.35 -6.62
CA SER A 147 -8.63 -33.35 -7.39
C SER A 147 -9.39 -34.32 -6.47
N GLY A 148 -10.60 -34.72 -6.88
CA GLY A 148 -11.43 -35.64 -6.12
C GLY A 148 -12.12 -35.04 -4.90
N ALA A 149 -12.17 -33.71 -4.78
CA ALA A 149 -12.72 -33.06 -3.60
C ALA A 149 -14.24 -33.23 -3.45
N LEU A 150 -14.65 -33.43 -2.21
CA LEU A 150 -16.05 -33.51 -1.78
C LEU A 150 -16.66 -32.14 -1.48
N SER A 151 -15.80 -31.15 -1.19
CA SER A 151 -16.16 -29.77 -0.88
C SER A 151 -14.96 -28.86 -1.11
N CYS A 152 -15.21 -27.56 -1.22
CA CYS A 152 -14.16 -26.54 -1.25
C CYS A 152 -13.70 -26.19 0.17
N ARG A 153 -12.42 -25.89 0.31
CA ARG A 153 -11.80 -25.40 1.55
C ARG A 153 -11.61 -23.89 1.44
N LEU A 154 -11.91 -23.15 2.50
CA LEU A 154 -11.63 -21.72 2.54
C LEU A 154 -10.13 -21.48 2.56
N CYS A 155 -9.70 -20.35 2.01
CA CYS A 155 -8.35 -19.88 2.17
C CYS A 155 -8.13 -19.37 3.60
N PRO A 156 -7.01 -19.72 4.25
CA PRO A 156 -6.69 -19.20 5.57
C PRO A 156 -6.42 -17.69 5.48
N LYS A 157 -6.39 -17.01 6.64
CA LYS A 157 -5.97 -15.61 6.73
C LYS A 157 -4.59 -15.41 6.09
N GLY A 158 -4.35 -14.20 5.58
CA GLY A 158 -3.13 -13.87 4.83
C GLY A 158 -3.10 -14.46 3.42
N HIS A 159 -4.14 -15.18 3.00
CA HIS A 159 -4.22 -15.75 1.66
C HIS A 159 -5.54 -15.39 0.98
N PHE A 160 -5.55 -15.51 -0.34
CA PHE A 160 -6.72 -15.35 -1.17
C PHE A 160 -6.76 -16.39 -2.28
N SER A 161 -7.90 -16.52 -2.96
CA SER A 161 -7.97 -17.28 -4.21
C SER A 161 -9.04 -16.74 -5.16
N PRO A 162 -8.78 -16.68 -6.47
CA PRO A 162 -9.86 -16.53 -7.45
C PRO A 162 -10.74 -17.79 -7.50
N ALA A 163 -11.92 -17.69 -8.10
CA ALA A 163 -12.80 -18.85 -8.30
C ALA A 163 -12.11 -19.94 -9.13
N GLY A 164 -12.37 -21.21 -8.79
CA GLY A 164 -11.76 -22.35 -9.47
C GLY A 164 -10.30 -22.61 -9.11
N SER A 165 -9.81 -22.07 -7.99
CA SER A 165 -8.42 -22.25 -7.59
C SER A 165 -8.11 -23.63 -7.02
N ARG A 166 -6.92 -24.14 -7.36
CA ARG A 166 -6.39 -25.42 -6.83
C ARG A 166 -5.64 -25.31 -5.52
N HIS A 167 -5.34 -24.08 -5.09
CA HIS A 167 -4.60 -23.72 -3.88
C HIS A 167 -4.86 -22.23 -3.57
N CYS A 168 -4.52 -21.80 -2.36
CA CYS A 168 -4.54 -20.40 -1.99
C CYS A 168 -3.23 -19.70 -2.34
N ILE A 169 -3.33 -18.41 -2.62
CA ILE A 169 -2.22 -17.52 -2.97
C ILE A 169 -1.99 -16.60 -1.76
N GLN A 170 -0.74 -16.48 -1.34
CA GLN A 170 -0.36 -15.62 -0.22
C GLN A 170 -0.46 -14.14 -0.62
N CYS A 171 -0.92 -13.29 0.29
CA CYS A 171 -0.92 -11.84 0.07
C CYS A 171 0.52 -11.34 -0.09
N SER A 172 0.78 -10.54 -1.12
CA SER A 172 2.09 -9.90 -1.31
C SER A 172 2.32 -8.79 -0.29
N GLY A 173 3.57 -8.34 -0.16
CA GLY A 173 3.93 -7.15 0.60
C GLY A 173 3.04 -5.95 0.23
N GLY A 174 2.70 -5.15 1.23
CA GLY A 174 1.75 -4.04 1.14
C GLY A 174 0.28 -4.43 1.17
N THR A 175 -0.05 -5.73 1.17
CA THR A 175 -1.44 -6.21 1.23
C THR A 175 -1.67 -7.20 2.37
N PHE A 176 -2.92 -7.34 2.80
CA PHE A 176 -3.29 -8.25 3.88
C PHE A 176 -4.65 -8.91 3.65
N ALA A 177 -4.90 -10.01 4.35
CA ALA A 177 -6.21 -10.65 4.46
C ALA A 177 -6.48 -11.06 5.91
N ASP A 178 -7.43 -10.37 6.56
CA ASP A 178 -7.77 -10.54 7.98
C ASP A 178 -8.82 -11.63 8.24
N ARG A 179 -9.47 -12.10 7.18
CA ARG A 179 -10.53 -13.11 7.20
C ARG A 179 -10.17 -14.33 6.36
N GLU A 180 -10.69 -15.48 6.77
CA GLU A 180 -10.69 -16.68 5.94
C GLU A 180 -11.67 -16.51 4.78
N GLY A 181 -11.45 -17.22 3.68
CA GLY A 181 -12.36 -17.14 2.54
C GLY A 181 -12.22 -15.84 1.73
N THR A 182 -11.12 -15.11 1.91
CA THR A 182 -10.88 -13.85 1.21
C THR A 182 -10.65 -14.10 -0.29
N SER A 183 -11.39 -13.41 -1.17
CA SER A 183 -11.24 -13.53 -2.63
C SER A 183 -10.10 -12.69 -3.21
N SER A 184 -9.62 -11.68 -2.48
CA SER A 184 -8.55 -10.77 -2.88
C SER A 184 -7.95 -10.06 -1.66
N CYS A 185 -6.63 -9.87 -1.63
CA CYS A 185 -5.98 -9.14 -0.54
C CYS A 185 -6.32 -7.65 -0.57
N THR A 186 -6.45 -7.05 0.61
CA THR A 186 -6.71 -5.62 0.79
C THR A 186 -5.40 -4.87 0.92
N MET A 187 -5.27 -3.72 0.25
CA MET A 187 -4.08 -2.87 0.39
C MET A 187 -4.03 -2.21 1.77
N CYS A 188 -2.83 -2.09 2.32
CA CYS A 188 -2.63 -1.28 3.53
C CYS A 188 -2.90 0.20 3.23
N PRO A 189 -3.67 0.91 4.09
CA PRO A 189 -3.88 2.33 3.92
C PRO A 189 -2.57 3.13 4.12
N PRO A 190 -2.47 4.36 3.57
CA PRO A 190 -1.33 5.24 3.81
C PRO A 190 -1.01 5.38 5.30
N GLY A 191 0.28 5.42 5.62
CA GLY A 191 0.80 5.38 6.98
C GLY A 191 0.92 3.98 7.59
N SER A 192 0.50 2.93 6.89
CA SER A 192 0.64 1.55 7.35
C SER A 192 1.20 0.64 6.26
N VAL A 193 1.81 -0.47 6.69
CA VAL A 193 2.52 -1.40 5.80
C VAL A 193 2.26 -2.84 6.22
N ALA A 194 2.43 -3.74 5.26
CA ALA A 194 2.49 -5.18 5.47
C ALA A 194 3.80 -5.67 4.86
N GLU A 195 4.86 -5.71 5.66
CA GLU A 195 6.22 -6.01 5.16
C GLU A 195 6.34 -7.47 4.71
N GLU A 196 5.76 -8.37 5.50
CA GLU A 196 5.85 -9.81 5.24
C GLU A 196 4.72 -10.31 4.33
N PRO A 197 5.01 -11.18 3.35
CA PRO A 197 3.99 -11.91 2.63
C PRO A 197 3.06 -12.65 3.59
N GLY A 198 1.78 -12.69 3.28
CA GLY A 198 0.78 -13.41 4.08
C GLY A 198 0.37 -12.66 5.34
N SER A 199 0.62 -11.35 5.38
CA SER A 199 0.16 -10.49 6.46
C SER A 199 -1.36 -10.59 6.64
N THR A 200 -1.77 -10.66 7.91
CA THR A 200 -3.20 -10.69 8.29
C THR A 200 -3.72 -9.34 8.76
N ARG A 201 -2.83 -8.35 8.86
CA ARG A 201 -3.11 -6.96 9.24
C ARG A 201 -2.00 -6.06 8.72
N CYS A 202 -2.27 -4.75 8.70
CA CYS A 202 -1.24 -3.73 8.49
C CYS A 202 -0.66 -3.27 9.82
N SER A 203 0.62 -2.91 9.81
CA SER A 203 1.33 -2.30 10.92
C SER A 203 1.54 -0.82 10.63
N LEU A 204 1.27 0.05 11.60
CA LEU A 204 1.50 1.49 11.45
C LEU A 204 2.99 1.81 11.42
N CYS A 205 3.39 2.75 10.57
CA CYS A 205 4.75 3.28 10.61
C CYS A 205 5.01 3.98 11.95
N ARG A 206 6.20 3.76 12.50
CA ARG A 206 6.61 4.40 13.76
C ARG A 206 6.83 5.90 13.52
N VAL A 207 6.90 6.66 14.62
CA VAL A 207 7.31 8.07 14.55
C VAL A 207 8.67 8.21 13.86
N GLY A 208 8.86 9.32 13.14
CA GLY A 208 10.00 9.52 12.25
C GLY A 208 9.94 8.73 10.93
N GLN A 209 8.88 7.94 10.69
CA GLN A 209 8.69 7.18 9.46
C GLN A 209 7.31 7.45 8.84
N TYR A 210 7.19 7.20 7.53
CA TYR A 210 5.95 7.39 6.80
C TYR A 210 5.75 6.34 5.69
N ALA A 211 4.50 6.13 5.30
CA ALA A 211 4.13 5.33 4.13
C ALA A 211 3.20 6.14 3.22
N PRO A 212 3.66 6.64 2.06
CA PRO A 212 2.95 7.66 1.29
C PRO A 212 1.71 7.16 0.57
N SER A 213 1.69 5.90 0.17
CA SER A 213 0.70 5.37 -0.76
C SER A 213 0.00 4.13 -0.20
N PRO A 214 -1.27 3.89 -0.58
CA PRO A 214 -1.91 2.61 -0.30
C PRO A 214 -1.07 1.47 -0.88
N GLY A 215 -0.97 0.36 -0.16
CA GLY A 215 -0.18 -0.78 -0.60
C GLY A 215 1.33 -0.64 -0.39
N SER A 216 1.78 0.33 0.43
CA SER A 216 3.20 0.42 0.79
C SER A 216 3.64 -0.84 1.52
N ASP A 217 4.73 -1.45 1.05
CA ASP A 217 5.32 -2.67 1.61
C ASP A 217 6.38 -2.39 2.68
N LYS A 218 6.81 -1.14 2.83
CA LYS A 218 7.79 -0.72 3.84
C LYS A 218 7.57 0.71 4.28
N CYS A 219 7.97 1.00 5.52
CA CYS A 219 8.00 2.37 6.02
C CYS A 219 9.27 3.08 5.56
N PHE A 220 9.13 4.32 5.11
CA PHE A 220 10.23 5.17 4.71
C PHE A 220 10.61 6.12 5.84
N ASP A 221 11.90 6.35 6.02
CA ASP A 221 12.38 7.28 7.04
C ASP A 221 12.20 8.73 6.58
N CYS A 222 11.83 9.62 7.50
CA CYS A 222 11.87 11.05 7.22
C CYS A 222 13.32 11.47 6.94
N PHE A 223 13.54 12.10 5.78
CA PHE A 223 14.82 12.68 5.41
C PHE A 223 15.17 13.88 6.31
N PRO A 224 16.46 14.24 6.44
CA PRO A 224 16.87 15.45 7.15
C PRO A 224 16.10 16.69 6.67
N GLY A 225 15.73 17.55 7.61
CA GLY A 225 14.85 18.69 7.40
C GLY A 225 13.36 18.40 7.53
N TYR A 226 12.96 17.13 7.61
CA TYR A 226 11.57 16.71 7.80
C TYR A 226 11.41 15.87 9.06
N PHE A 227 10.21 15.87 9.62
CA PHE A 227 9.89 15.10 10.82
C PHE A 227 8.44 14.58 10.79
N THR A 228 8.15 13.58 11.62
CA THR A 228 6.77 13.26 12.00
C THR A 228 6.74 12.70 13.43
N ASN A 229 5.87 13.28 14.26
CA ASN A 229 5.67 12.87 15.64
C ASN A 229 4.47 11.90 15.79
N LYS A 230 3.81 11.54 14.69
CA LYS A 230 2.60 10.72 14.70
C LYS A 230 2.89 9.33 14.15
N THR A 231 2.49 8.30 14.90
CA THR A 231 2.46 6.93 14.37
C THR A 231 1.42 6.83 13.26
N GLY A 232 1.76 6.12 12.19
CA GLY A 232 0.86 6.00 11.04
C GLY A 232 0.85 7.21 10.12
N SER A 233 1.95 7.97 10.06
CA SER A 233 2.05 9.14 9.19
C SER A 233 2.12 8.72 7.72
N SER A 234 1.33 9.34 6.85
CA SER A 234 1.46 9.16 5.40
C SER A 234 2.47 10.11 4.76
N THR A 235 2.91 11.13 5.48
CA THR A 235 3.91 12.10 4.99
C THR A 235 4.82 12.53 6.13
N CYS A 236 5.99 13.07 5.79
CA CYS A 236 6.79 13.84 6.74
C CYS A 236 6.53 15.33 6.56
N THR A 237 6.44 16.06 7.66
CA THR A 237 6.24 17.52 7.65
C THR A 237 7.61 18.20 7.62
N PRO A 238 7.84 19.21 6.76
CA PRO A 238 9.09 19.95 6.79
C PRO A 238 9.22 20.72 8.11
N CYS A 239 10.43 20.81 8.64
CA CYS A 239 10.72 21.61 9.82
C CYS A 239 10.35 23.08 9.54
N PRO A 240 9.52 23.73 10.38
CA PRO A 240 9.13 25.11 10.17
C PRO A 240 10.33 26.08 10.32
N PRO A 241 10.25 27.30 9.77
CA PRO A 241 11.29 28.31 9.94
C PRO A 241 11.67 28.56 11.40
N GLY A 242 12.96 28.67 11.64
CA GLY A 242 13.60 28.75 12.96
C GLY A 242 13.99 27.39 13.53
N THR A 243 13.64 26.29 12.85
CA THR A 243 13.98 24.93 13.30
C THR A 243 14.68 24.13 12.20
N ARG A 244 15.34 23.04 12.59
CA ARG A 244 16.02 22.11 11.68
C ARG A 244 15.95 20.67 12.17
N SER A 245 16.29 19.73 11.29
CA SER A 245 16.55 18.33 11.66
C SER A 245 17.72 17.78 10.87
N SER A 246 18.81 17.42 11.55
CA SER A 246 20.02 16.89 10.89
C SER A 246 20.05 15.37 10.76
N ILE A 247 19.11 14.67 11.38
CA ILE A 247 19.09 13.20 11.42
C ILE A 247 17.97 12.64 10.54
N GLN A 248 18.17 11.43 10.05
CA GLN A 248 17.07 10.62 9.53
C GLN A 248 16.15 10.19 10.68
N ARG A 249 14.87 9.94 10.38
CA ARG A 249 13.85 9.51 11.35
C ARG A 249 13.56 10.51 12.47
N ALA A 250 13.70 11.79 12.19
CA ALA A 250 13.40 12.80 13.19
C ALA A 250 11.92 12.80 13.60
N THR A 251 11.69 12.84 14.91
CA THR A 251 10.35 12.90 15.51
C THR A 251 9.96 14.32 15.89
N GLU A 252 10.92 15.25 15.85
CA GLU A 252 10.76 16.67 16.18
C GLU A 252 11.84 17.49 15.48
N CYS A 253 11.66 18.81 15.47
CA CYS A 253 12.65 19.74 14.94
C CYS A 253 13.35 20.48 16.07
N ILE A 254 14.66 20.66 15.93
CA ILE A 254 15.53 21.32 16.88
C ILE A 254 15.58 22.81 16.51
N GLN A 255 15.46 23.71 17.50
CA GLN A 255 15.60 25.15 17.27
C GLN A 255 17.03 25.49 16.82
N CYS A 256 17.15 26.42 15.87
CA CYS A 256 18.44 27.01 15.54
C CYS A 256 18.91 27.93 16.67
N ASN A 257 20.22 27.90 16.98
CA ASN A 257 20.78 28.87 17.92
C ASN A 257 20.69 30.28 17.31
N LEU A 258 19.85 31.13 17.90
CA LEU A 258 19.54 32.49 17.43
C LEU A 258 20.68 33.49 17.67
N GLU A 259 21.83 33.06 18.19
CA GLU A 259 22.97 33.95 18.34
C GLU A 259 23.68 34.21 17.01
N ASN A 260 23.81 33.21 16.12
CA ASN A 260 24.57 33.32 14.86
C ASN A 260 23.98 32.54 13.66
N ASN A 261 22.85 31.83 13.82
CA ASN A 261 22.34 30.92 12.79
C ASN A 261 20.91 31.25 12.33
N LEU A 262 20.67 31.17 11.02
CA LEU A 262 19.37 31.32 10.38
C LEU A 262 18.71 29.98 10.03
N SER A 263 17.39 29.94 10.16
CA SER A 263 16.53 28.95 9.48
C SER A 263 15.33 29.67 8.88
N TYR A 264 15.52 30.33 7.74
CA TYR A 264 14.48 31.15 7.12
C TYR A 264 13.55 30.35 6.20
N ARG A 265 13.98 29.16 5.75
CA ARG A 265 13.19 28.25 4.90
C ARG A 265 12.63 27.10 5.72
N SER A 266 11.48 26.57 5.29
CA SER A 266 11.02 25.29 5.79
C SER A 266 11.89 24.15 5.25
N GLY A 267 12.00 23.05 6.00
CA GLY A 267 12.69 21.85 5.53
C GLY A 267 14.21 21.88 5.69
N MET A 268 14.76 22.75 6.54
CA MET A 268 16.22 22.90 6.69
C MET A 268 16.83 21.77 7.53
N SER A 269 17.89 21.13 7.02
CA SER A 269 18.63 20.06 7.73
C SER A 269 19.77 20.60 8.61
N ILE A 270 20.31 21.75 8.23
CA ILE A 270 21.31 22.52 8.95
C ILE A 270 20.83 23.98 9.01
N CYS A 271 21.21 24.71 10.05
CA CYS A 271 20.95 26.14 10.11
C CYS A 271 22.05 26.84 9.31
N ASP A 272 21.69 27.83 8.50
CA ASP A 272 22.67 28.62 7.76
C ASP A 272 23.43 29.52 8.77
N GLU A 273 24.76 29.51 8.73
CA GLU A 273 25.56 30.43 9.55
C GLU A 273 25.52 31.84 8.95
N CYS A 274 25.34 32.85 9.79
CA CYS A 274 25.43 34.23 9.33
C CYS A 274 26.87 34.60 8.96
N PRO A 275 27.09 35.32 7.86
CA PRO A 275 28.41 35.84 7.50
C PRO A 275 29.02 36.62 8.67
N GLU A 276 30.30 36.38 8.96
CA GLU A 276 31.08 37.12 9.97
C GLU A 276 30.52 37.09 11.41
N PHE A 277 29.75 36.05 11.79
CA PHE A 277 29.09 35.95 13.10
C PHE A 277 28.14 37.13 13.39
N ALA A 278 27.46 37.59 12.35
CA ALA A 278 26.42 38.61 12.45
C ALA A 278 25.24 38.14 13.33
N PRO A 279 24.76 38.95 14.30
CA PRO A 279 23.66 38.55 15.17
C PRO A 279 22.33 38.37 14.42
N THR A 280 21.55 37.35 14.80
CA THR A 280 20.21 37.09 14.26
C THR A 280 19.11 37.53 15.22
N LEU A 281 18.64 38.78 15.10
CA LEU A 281 17.56 39.31 15.96
C LEU A 281 16.16 38.82 15.55
N THR A 282 16.02 38.23 14.36
CA THR A 282 14.77 37.62 13.87
C THR A 282 15.08 36.32 13.12
N LYS A 283 14.10 35.41 13.01
CA LYS A 283 14.22 34.13 12.29
C LYS A 283 14.59 34.24 10.79
N TYR A 284 14.61 35.47 10.24
CA TYR A 284 14.57 35.69 8.79
C TYR A 284 15.69 36.57 8.22
N LYS A 285 16.57 37.16 9.06
CA LYS A 285 17.59 38.10 8.56
C LYS A 285 18.87 38.11 9.40
N CYS A 286 20.01 37.92 8.75
CA CYS A 286 21.32 38.25 9.32
C CYS A 286 21.50 39.76 9.32
N TYR A 287 21.96 40.31 10.43
CA TYR A 287 22.34 41.72 10.50
C TYR A 287 23.85 41.86 10.42
N ASP A 288 24.30 42.43 9.32
CA ASP A 288 25.60 43.03 9.13
C ASP A 288 26.23 43.58 10.43
N ARG A 289 27.31 42.94 10.90
CA ARG A 289 28.08 43.41 12.06
C ARG A 289 28.75 44.74 11.73
N VAL A 290 28.52 45.79 12.52
CA VAL A 290 29.17 47.09 12.30
C VAL A 290 30.22 47.29 13.38
N ASN A 291 31.49 47.20 12.99
CA ASN A 291 32.58 47.56 13.90
C ASN A 291 32.55 49.07 14.10
N THR A 292 32.44 49.49 15.35
CA THR A 292 32.45 50.89 15.77
C THR A 292 33.74 51.19 16.52
N GLU A 293 34.52 52.13 16.02
CA GLU A 293 35.68 52.67 16.72
C GLU A 293 35.32 54.05 17.26
N CYS A 294 35.56 54.28 18.54
CA CYS A 294 35.39 55.59 19.14
C CYS A 294 36.76 56.18 19.49
N SER A 295 37.00 57.43 19.11
CA SER A 295 38.20 58.18 19.45
C SER A 295 37.87 59.59 19.97
N SER A 296 38.75 60.13 20.81
CA SER A 296 38.70 61.52 21.30
C SER A 296 39.83 62.35 20.67
N LYS A 297 39.63 63.67 20.53
CA LYS A 297 40.61 64.60 19.93
C LYS A 297 42.02 64.51 20.53
N ASP A 298 42.14 64.22 21.83
CA ASP A 298 43.42 64.19 22.54
C ASP A 298 44.08 62.79 22.60
N GLY A 299 43.52 61.79 21.89
CA GLY A 299 44.07 60.44 21.78
C GLY A 299 44.18 59.61 23.08
N ILE A 300 43.89 60.19 24.25
CA ILE A 300 44.19 59.60 25.56
C ILE A 300 42.93 59.44 26.45
N SER A 301 41.74 59.78 25.96
CA SER A 301 40.55 59.64 26.79
C SER A 301 40.10 58.17 26.88
N LYS A 302 40.26 57.58 28.08
CA LYS A 302 39.74 56.25 28.49
C LYS A 302 38.20 56.16 28.50
N THR A 303 37.52 57.01 27.76
CA THR A 303 36.08 57.30 27.87
C THR A 303 35.21 56.54 26.89
N CYS A 304 35.78 55.78 25.97
CA CYS A 304 35.01 54.89 25.09
C CYS A 304 35.16 53.44 25.51
N ARG A 305 34.14 52.93 26.23
CA ARG A 305 34.02 51.52 26.59
C ARG A 305 32.62 51.00 26.26
N TYR A 306 32.64 49.96 25.41
CA TYR A 306 31.57 49.07 24.97
C TYR A 306 30.63 49.60 23.87
N SER A 307 30.68 48.92 22.72
CA SER A 307 29.57 48.87 21.76
C SER A 307 28.56 47.84 22.27
N ILE A 308 27.30 48.26 22.49
CA ILE A 308 26.22 47.33 22.75
C ILE A 308 25.69 46.87 21.40
N ASP A 309 25.91 45.59 21.13
CA ASP A 309 25.54 44.89 19.92
C ASP A 309 24.08 44.43 20.05
N LEU A 310 23.11 45.34 19.96
CA LEU A 310 21.68 44.98 19.89
C LEU A 310 20.90 45.98 19.03
N ASN A 311 20.38 45.46 17.91
CA ASN A 311 19.54 46.10 16.90
C ASN A 311 20.25 47.09 15.96
N VAL A 312 19.68 47.24 14.75
CA VAL A 312 19.91 48.37 13.81
C VAL A 312 19.35 49.69 14.40
N TRP A 313 19.61 49.88 15.68
CA TRP A 313 19.27 50.97 16.57
C TRP A 313 20.53 51.15 17.41
N SER A 314 21.62 51.55 16.78
CA SER A 314 22.93 51.62 17.42
C SER A 314 22.90 52.65 18.55
N TYR A 315 22.71 52.22 19.79
CA TYR A 315 22.90 53.08 20.96
C TYR A 315 24.41 53.17 21.21
N GLY A 316 25.06 54.25 20.75
CA GLY A 316 26.41 54.56 21.18
C GLY A 316 26.36 55.18 22.58
N VAL A 317 27.12 54.64 23.54
CA VAL A 317 27.28 55.25 24.88
C VAL A 317 28.61 55.98 24.92
N ALA A 318 28.53 57.29 25.07
CA ALA A 318 29.67 58.17 25.25
C ALA A 318 29.83 58.49 26.74
N TYR A 319 31.02 58.28 27.31
CA TYR A 319 31.40 58.85 28.59
C TYR A 319 32.24 60.10 28.35
N ALA A 320 32.15 61.09 29.23
CA ALA A 320 33.06 62.21 29.26
C ALA A 320 33.52 62.38 30.71
N ASP A 321 34.83 62.59 30.91
CA ASP A 321 35.44 62.69 32.23
C ASP A 321 36.13 64.05 32.32
N GLY A 322 35.54 64.99 33.07
CA GLY A 322 36.11 66.31 33.37
C GLY A 322 35.42 67.51 32.69
N PRO A 323 35.70 68.75 33.15
CA PRO A 323 35.17 69.97 32.55
C PRO A 323 35.89 70.32 31.23
N GLY A 324 35.13 70.55 30.15
CA GLY A 324 35.69 70.91 28.84
C GLY A 324 34.70 70.72 27.69
N ARG A 325 35.11 71.08 26.46
CA ARG A 325 34.46 70.62 25.23
C ARG A 325 35.21 69.40 24.72
N ASP A 326 34.54 68.26 24.72
CA ASP A 326 35.08 67.03 24.15
C ASP A 326 34.44 66.72 22.81
N PHE A 327 35.28 66.30 21.87
CA PHE A 327 34.84 65.79 20.58
C PHE A 327 34.98 64.28 20.60
N LEU A 328 33.85 63.59 20.45
CA LEU A 328 33.82 62.15 20.26
C LEU A 328 33.60 61.84 18.78
N PHE A 329 34.49 61.02 18.23
CA PHE A 329 34.46 60.57 16.86
C PHE A 329 34.08 59.10 16.85
N TYR A 330 32.93 58.79 16.25
CA TYR A 330 32.51 57.42 15.99
C TYR A 330 32.75 57.09 14.52
N THR A 331 33.66 56.17 14.26
CA THR A 331 33.95 55.62 12.94
C THR A 331 33.25 54.28 12.81
N PHE A 332 32.52 54.11 11.72
CA PHE A 332 31.82 52.86 11.41
C PHE A 332 32.53 52.19 10.24
N SER A 333 32.82 50.88 10.35
CA SER A 333 33.48 50.13 9.27
C SER A 333 32.71 50.14 7.96
N LYS A 334 31.40 50.41 8.01
CA LYS A 334 30.50 50.56 6.87
C LYS A 334 29.46 51.63 7.13
N THR A 335 28.77 52.02 6.07
CA THR A 335 27.66 52.97 6.12
C THR A 335 26.53 52.41 6.97
N VAL A 336 26.04 53.20 7.94
CA VAL A 336 24.98 52.79 8.86
C VAL A 336 23.80 53.76 8.86
N ASP A 337 22.61 53.22 9.11
CA ASP A 337 21.40 53.99 9.40
C ASP A 337 21.20 54.03 10.92
N ILE A 338 21.42 55.18 11.53
CA ILE A 338 21.40 55.35 12.99
C ILE A 338 20.12 56.10 13.36
N LYS A 339 19.18 55.43 14.02
CA LYS A 339 17.89 56.04 14.35
C LYS A 339 17.87 56.81 15.65
N LYS A 340 18.72 56.45 16.63
CA LYS A 340 18.78 57.05 17.97
C LYS A 340 20.20 56.97 18.53
N PHE A 341 20.54 57.88 19.46
CA PHE A 341 21.81 57.89 20.19
C PHE A 341 21.52 58.14 21.68
N LEU A 342 22.18 57.44 22.61
CA LEU A 342 21.95 57.58 24.05
C LEU A 342 23.20 58.13 24.74
N LEU A 343 23.07 59.29 25.38
CA LEU A 343 24.15 59.95 26.10
C LEU A 343 23.98 59.73 27.61
N MET A 344 25.00 59.18 28.27
CA MET A 344 24.98 58.94 29.73
C MET A 344 26.10 59.73 30.40
N ALA A 345 25.74 60.63 31.31
CA ALA A 345 26.71 61.38 32.14
C ALA A 345 26.93 60.68 33.49
N LYS A 346 28.15 60.75 34.03
CA LYS A 346 28.48 60.20 35.36
C LYS A 346 27.78 61.01 36.45
N SER A 347 27.34 60.31 37.51
CA SER A 347 26.31 60.72 38.48
C SER A 347 26.49 62.03 39.27
N ASN A 348 27.54 62.81 39.04
CA ASN A 348 27.84 64.00 39.85
C ASN A 348 28.02 65.29 39.01
N ALA A 349 27.86 65.22 37.68
CA ALA A 349 27.88 66.39 36.80
C ALA A 349 26.46 66.73 36.31
N ARG A 350 25.99 67.97 36.50
CA ARG A 350 24.80 68.46 35.78
C ARG A 350 25.21 68.69 34.32
N SER A 351 24.97 67.72 33.45
CA SER A 351 25.13 67.89 32.01
C SER A 351 23.92 68.65 31.44
N SER A 352 24.12 69.88 30.95
CA SER A 352 23.13 70.55 30.09
C SER A 352 23.31 70.08 28.65
N ALA A 353 22.24 69.56 28.04
CA ALA A 353 22.20 69.18 26.63
C ALA A 353 21.93 70.37 25.68
N GLU A 354 21.83 71.60 26.21
CA GLU A 354 21.37 72.79 25.46
C GLU A 354 22.28 73.18 24.29
N ASN A 355 23.49 72.62 24.18
CA ASN A 355 24.45 72.93 23.10
C ASN A 355 25.12 71.68 22.50
N LEU A 356 24.36 70.59 22.35
CA LEU A 356 24.81 69.37 21.67
C LEU A 356 24.74 69.55 20.14
N ASN A 357 25.90 69.51 19.48
CA ASN A 357 25.98 69.59 18.01
C ASN A 357 26.38 68.23 17.42
N PHE A 358 25.51 67.69 16.59
CA PHE A 358 25.76 66.47 15.82
C PHE A 358 26.16 66.84 14.39
N ARG A 359 27.28 66.30 13.89
CA ARG A 359 27.69 66.48 12.50
C ARG A 359 28.07 65.13 11.88
N CYS A 360 27.31 64.69 10.88
CA CYS A 360 27.65 63.52 10.09
C CYS A 360 28.62 63.92 8.98
N LEU A 361 29.70 63.16 8.79
CA LEU A 361 30.67 63.42 7.71
C LEU A 361 30.58 62.35 6.61
N PRO A 362 30.70 62.73 5.33
CA PRO A 362 30.85 61.78 4.24
C PRO A 362 32.23 61.10 4.28
N SER A 363 32.28 59.83 3.86
CA SER A 363 33.48 58.98 3.83
C SER A 363 34.66 59.69 3.16
N GLY A 364 35.82 59.73 3.82
CA GLY A 364 37.07 60.27 3.25
C GLY A 364 37.34 61.77 3.48
N LYS A 365 36.47 62.50 4.19
CA LYS A 365 36.72 63.90 4.62
C LYS A 365 37.23 64.04 6.06
N GLU A 366 37.69 62.95 6.66
CA GLU A 366 38.15 62.90 8.06
C GLU A 366 39.43 63.73 8.32
N LYS A 367 40.23 64.01 7.28
CA LYS A 367 41.56 64.64 7.42
C LYS A 367 41.60 66.16 7.31
N HIS A 368 40.46 66.85 7.23
CA HIS A 368 40.41 68.31 7.29
C HIS A 368 39.54 68.75 8.44
N PHE A 369 40.17 69.11 9.55
CA PHE A 369 39.55 69.83 10.66
C PHE A 369 38.98 71.16 10.13
N PRO A 370 37.65 71.32 9.97
CA PRO A 370 37.13 72.58 9.48
C PRO A 370 37.24 73.62 10.61
N THR A 371 37.81 74.77 10.31
CA THR A 371 37.80 75.95 11.17
C THR A 371 36.35 76.37 11.46
N PHE A 372 35.97 76.36 12.73
CA PHE A 372 34.59 76.54 13.18
C PHE A 372 34.16 78.01 13.06
N ARG A 373 33.17 78.32 12.20
CA ARG A 373 32.34 79.53 12.32
C ARG A 373 31.05 79.19 13.06
N ARG A 374 30.72 79.97 14.10
CA ARG A 374 29.42 79.95 14.79
C ARG A 374 28.31 80.17 13.77
N TYR A 375 27.36 79.23 13.70
CA TYR A 375 26.03 79.50 13.18
C TYR A 375 25.06 79.41 14.36
N ASN A 376 24.27 80.47 14.53
CA ASN A 376 23.32 80.64 15.61
C ASN A 376 22.05 79.79 15.40
N ASN A 377 21.52 79.33 16.53
CA ASN A 377 20.14 79.05 16.90
C ASN A 377 19.39 77.87 16.26
N PHE A 378 19.25 76.80 17.05
CA PHE A 378 17.97 76.14 17.27
C PHE A 378 17.73 76.08 18.78
N GLU A 379 16.63 76.68 19.25
CA GLU A 379 16.20 76.55 20.65
C GLU A 379 15.57 75.17 20.87
N CYS A 380 16.00 74.46 21.91
CA CYS A 380 15.27 73.35 22.51
C CYS A 380 15.31 73.52 24.03
N ALA A 381 14.17 73.93 24.60
CA ALA A 381 14.00 74.11 26.03
C ALA A 381 13.79 72.75 26.74
N ASN A 382 14.43 72.62 27.91
CA ASN A 382 14.23 71.64 28.97
C ASN A 382 14.43 70.15 28.66
N ALA A 383 15.30 69.54 29.48
CA ALA A 383 15.82 68.19 29.36
C ALA A 383 14.77 67.10 29.54
N GLN A 384 14.54 66.31 28.49
CA GLN A 384 14.15 64.90 28.49
C GLN A 384 14.50 64.33 27.10
N ALA A 385 15.20 63.20 27.04
CA ALA A 385 15.63 62.41 25.87
C ALA A 385 15.34 63.04 24.48
N MET A 386 16.33 63.69 23.87
CA MET A 386 16.22 64.13 22.47
C MET A 386 16.26 62.93 21.51
N GLU A 387 15.18 62.72 20.76
CA GLU A 387 15.22 61.97 19.50
C GLU A 387 15.77 62.89 18.41
N VAL A 388 16.86 62.47 17.76
CA VAL A 388 17.38 63.13 16.55
C VAL A 388 17.43 62.07 15.46
N THR A 389 16.77 62.34 14.33
CA THR A 389 16.77 61.49 13.13
C THR A 389 17.85 61.99 12.14
N PRO A 390 19.05 61.37 12.11
CA PRO A 390 20.03 61.70 11.09
C PRO A 390 19.60 61.17 9.71
N LYS A 391 20.07 61.83 8.65
CA LYS A 391 19.84 61.42 7.25
C LYS A 391 20.65 60.17 6.91
N PRO A 392 20.14 59.30 6.01
CA PRO A 392 20.79 58.04 5.68
C PRO A 392 22.14 58.29 4.96
N TYR A 393 23.09 57.38 5.17
CA TYR A 393 24.36 57.22 4.43
C TYR A 393 25.65 57.93 4.90
N HIS A 394 26.06 57.76 6.17
CA HIS A 394 27.36 58.26 6.65
C HIS A 394 28.22 57.17 7.33
N LYS A 395 29.56 57.27 7.17
CA LYS A 395 30.56 56.36 7.78
C LYS A 395 31.17 56.90 9.08
N VAL A 396 30.98 58.19 9.36
CA VAL A 396 31.53 58.85 10.54
C VAL A 396 30.50 59.80 11.12
N ILE A 397 30.29 59.71 12.44
CA ILE A 397 29.49 60.68 13.21
C ILE A 397 30.42 61.39 14.18
N ILE A 398 30.38 62.73 14.13
CA ILE A 398 31.02 63.60 15.10
C ILE A 398 29.96 64.10 16.05
N ILE A 399 30.23 63.94 17.34
CA ILE A 399 29.41 64.48 18.42
C ILE A 399 30.27 65.51 19.15
N GLU A 400 29.88 66.79 19.07
CA GLU A 400 30.45 67.85 19.91
C GLU A 400 29.62 67.91 21.19
N LEU A 401 30.26 67.55 22.31
CA LEU A 401 29.68 67.64 23.64
C LEU A 401 30.26 68.87 24.35
N ALA A 402 29.39 69.80 24.73
CA ALA A 402 29.76 70.94 25.56
C ALA A 402 29.16 70.77 26.95
N PHE A 403 30.02 70.49 27.95
CA PHE A 403 29.60 70.43 29.34
C PHE A 403 29.85 71.79 30.02
N PHE A 404 28.82 72.35 30.64
CA PHE A 404 28.92 73.58 31.43
C PHE A 404 28.56 73.26 32.88
N TYR A 405 29.41 73.65 33.83
CA TYR A 405 28.99 73.75 35.23
C TYR A 405 28.23 75.06 35.41
N LYS A 406 27.04 75.00 36.02
CA LYS A 406 26.53 76.16 36.77
C LYS A 406 27.29 76.15 38.09
N GLU A 407 27.98 77.24 38.41
CA GLU A 407 28.46 77.50 39.77
C GLU A 407 27.32 77.42 40.79
#